data_AF-A0A5M9JJ41-F1
#
_entry.id   AF-A0A5M9JJ41-F1
#
_cell.length_a   1.000
_cell.length_b   1.000
_cell.length_c   1.000
_cell.angle_alpha   90.00
_cell.angle_beta   90.00
_cell.angle_gamma   90.00
#
_symmetry.space_group_name_H-M   'P 1'
#
loop_
_entity.id
_entity.type
_entity.pdbx_description
1 polymer ?
#
loop_
_entity_poly.entity_id
_entity_poly.type
_entity_poly.pdbx_seq_one_letter_code
_entity_poly.pdbx_strand_id
1 'polypeptide(L)'
;MVGSQPNLFAFPSVDTLATTLRQYIVLSPKTLAAALLAPSNGPEDVIHFSKWEIFFADERAVPLDHEDSNYALLKSELLDKIPAELGKPTVHPIDTAHLDDVQELADQYEQLLVRSFASRDSVKLPIFDLLLFGMWA
;
A
#
# COMPACT_ATOMS: atom_id res chain seq x y z
N MET A 1 -8.20 26.26 20.82
CA MET A 1 -7.31 25.22 20.25
C MET A 1 -7.82 23.89 20.74
N VAL A 2 -8.46 23.11 19.88
CA VAL A 2 -8.93 21.75 20.25
C VAL A 2 -7.97 20.79 19.57
N GLY A 3 -7.02 20.24 20.33
CA GLY A 3 -6.21 19.13 19.85
C GLY A 3 -7.11 17.90 19.73
N SER A 4 -7.15 17.30 18.54
CA SER A 4 -7.87 16.04 18.34
C SER A 4 -7.28 14.98 19.28
N GLN A 5 -8.11 14.40 20.16
CA GLN A 5 -7.67 13.33 21.04
C GLN A 5 -7.19 12.14 20.19
N PRO A 6 -6.06 11.51 20.52
CA PRO A 6 -5.67 10.28 19.84
C PRO A 6 -6.78 9.24 20.01
N ASN A 7 -7.14 8.56 18.93
CA ASN A 7 -8.09 7.45 18.98
C ASN A 7 -7.49 6.32 19.81
N LEU A 8 -7.86 6.28 21.10
CA LEU A 8 -7.43 5.25 22.03
C LEU A 8 -8.35 4.04 21.86
N PHE A 9 -7.88 3.06 21.10
CA PHE A 9 -8.54 1.76 21.02
C PHE A 9 -8.08 0.89 22.18
N ALA A 10 -8.98 0.64 23.12
CA ALA A 10 -8.75 -0.30 24.22
C ALA A 10 -9.38 -1.65 23.86
N PHE A 11 -8.56 -2.72 23.91
CA PHE A 11 -9.03 -4.07 23.70
C PHE A 11 -9.14 -4.79 25.04
N PRO A 12 -10.22 -5.56 25.29
CA PRO A 12 -10.45 -6.21 26.57
C PRO A 12 -9.48 -7.38 26.84
N SER A 13 -8.79 -7.87 25.80
CA SER A 13 -7.75 -8.89 25.93
C SER A 13 -6.79 -8.86 24.74
N VAL A 14 -5.61 -9.45 24.94
CA VAL A 14 -4.61 -9.69 23.86
C VAL A 14 -5.23 -10.55 22.74
N ASP A 15 -6.09 -11.51 23.07
CA ASP A 15 -6.78 -12.34 22.08
C ASP A 15 -7.76 -11.54 21.21
N THR A 16 -8.41 -10.52 21.78
CA THR A 16 -9.32 -9.64 21.03
C THR A 16 -8.53 -8.71 20.10
N LEU A 17 -7.43 -8.14 20.60
CA LEU A 17 -6.49 -7.37 19.77
C LEU A 17 -5.94 -8.23 18.62
N ALA A 18 -5.51 -9.46 18.92
CA ALA A 18 -4.99 -10.39 17.92
C ALA A 18 -6.06 -10.84 16.92
N THR A 19 -7.32 -10.98 17.33
CA THR A 19 -8.43 -11.34 16.43
C THR A 19 -8.81 -10.19 15.52
N THR A 20 -8.89 -8.96 16.05
CA THR A 20 -9.14 -7.75 15.24
C THR A 20 -7.97 -7.45 14.31
N LEU A 21 -6.73 -7.59 14.79
CA LEU A 21 -5.53 -7.51 13.95
C LEU A 21 -5.49 -8.65 12.95
N ARG A 22 -5.89 -9.89 13.28
CA ARG A 22 -5.98 -10.99 12.31
C ARG A 22 -7.04 -10.71 11.24
N GLN A 23 -8.20 -10.16 11.60
CA GLN A 23 -9.21 -9.74 10.61
C GLN A 23 -8.70 -8.59 9.73
N TYR A 24 -7.86 -7.71 10.28
CA TYR A 24 -7.16 -6.64 9.55
C TYR A 24 -5.97 -7.14 8.72
N ILE A 25 -5.28 -8.21 9.15
CA ILE A 25 -4.11 -8.79 8.47
C ILE A 25 -4.54 -9.81 7.39
N VAL A 26 -5.69 -10.46 7.55
CA VAL A 26 -6.32 -11.36 6.57
C VAL A 26 -7.04 -10.57 5.46
N LEU A 27 -6.93 -9.24 5.46
CA LEU A 27 -7.45 -8.39 4.39
C LEU A 27 -6.76 -8.76 3.08
N SER A 28 -7.45 -9.55 2.26
CA SER A 28 -7.16 -9.61 0.84
C SER A 28 -7.05 -8.16 0.29
N PRO A 29 -6.22 -7.91 -0.73
CA PRO A 29 -6.12 -6.58 -1.34
C PRO A 29 -7.49 -5.95 -1.66
N LYS A 30 -8.50 -6.79 -1.97
CA LYS A 30 -9.88 -6.39 -2.24
C LYS A 30 -10.60 -5.79 -1.02
N THR A 31 -10.46 -6.40 0.15
CA THR A 31 -11.18 -5.97 1.36
C THR A 31 -10.59 -4.67 1.89
N LEU A 32 -9.27 -4.51 1.84
CA LEU A 32 -8.63 -3.24 2.19
C LEU A 32 -9.03 -2.13 1.22
N ALA A 33 -9.01 -2.41 -0.09
CA ALA A 33 -9.44 -1.42 -1.07
C ALA A 33 -10.88 -0.96 -0.82
N ALA A 34 -11.80 -1.88 -0.49
CA ALA A 34 -13.17 -1.53 -0.12
C ALA A 34 -13.24 -0.64 1.13
N ALA A 35 -12.42 -0.90 2.14
CA ALA A 35 -12.38 -0.10 3.36
C ALA A 35 -11.82 1.32 3.10
N LEU A 36 -10.78 1.44 2.26
CA LEU A 36 -10.18 2.73 1.91
C LEU A 36 -11.09 3.61 1.04
N LEU A 37 -12.06 3.00 0.36
CA LEU A 37 -13.04 3.70 -0.47
C LEU A 37 -14.35 3.98 0.29
N ALA A 38 -14.44 3.61 1.56
CA ALA A 38 -15.61 3.88 2.37
C ALA A 38 -15.82 5.41 2.54
N PRO A 39 -17.07 5.88 2.64
CA PRO A 39 -17.34 7.29 2.87
C PRO A 39 -16.70 7.78 4.16
N SER A 40 -16.10 8.96 4.09
CA SER A 40 -15.51 9.64 5.24
C SER A 40 -16.54 9.95 6.33
N ASN A 41 -16.18 9.77 7.61
CA ASN A 41 -17.04 10.12 8.74
C ASN A 41 -16.96 11.60 9.14
N GLY A 42 -16.14 12.41 8.45
CA GLY A 42 -15.98 13.83 8.71
C GLY A 42 -14.74 14.43 8.04
N PRO A 43 -14.54 15.76 8.08
CA PRO A 43 -13.46 16.42 7.34
C PRO A 43 -12.03 15.99 7.74
N GLU A 44 -11.84 15.48 8.96
CA GLU A 44 -10.55 14.95 9.46
C GLU A 44 -10.31 13.48 9.05
N ASP A 45 -11.31 12.82 8.48
CA ASP A 45 -11.31 11.40 8.10
C ASP A 45 -11.30 11.25 6.56
N VAL A 46 -10.78 12.24 5.85
CA VAL A 46 -10.70 12.25 4.38
C VAL A 46 -9.32 11.75 3.95
N ILE A 47 -9.30 10.67 3.17
CA ILE A 47 -8.06 10.12 2.62
C ILE A 47 -7.58 10.99 1.44
N HIS A 48 -6.33 11.43 1.52
CA HIS A 48 -5.67 12.18 0.45
C HIS A 48 -4.73 11.28 -0.35
N PHE A 49 -5.28 10.55 -1.32
CA PHE A 49 -4.49 9.63 -2.16
C PHE A 49 -3.39 10.34 -2.95
N SER A 50 -3.51 11.64 -3.23
CA SER A 50 -2.44 12.43 -3.85
C SER A 50 -1.12 12.47 -3.09
N LYS A 51 -1.13 12.12 -1.80
CA LYS A 51 0.07 12.07 -0.94
C LYS A 51 0.66 10.66 -0.82
N TRP A 52 0.00 9.66 -1.38
CA TRP A 52 0.40 8.27 -1.23
C TRP A 52 1.48 7.92 -2.25
N GLU A 53 2.47 7.17 -1.79
CA GLU A 53 3.42 6.45 -2.62
C GLU A 53 3.22 4.96 -2.39
N ILE A 54 2.92 4.22 -3.46
CA ILE A 54 2.63 2.78 -3.40
C ILE A 54 3.79 2.02 -4.04
N PHE A 55 4.34 1.10 -3.25
CA PHE A 55 5.41 0.18 -3.63
C PHE A 55 4.91 -1.25 -3.51
N PHE A 56 5.57 -2.16 -4.22
CA PHE A 56 5.26 -3.59 -4.22
C PHE A 56 6.36 -4.33 -3.47
N ALA A 57 5.96 -5.15 -2.49
CA ALA A 57 6.90 -5.99 -1.75
C ALA A 57 7.34 -7.21 -2.58
N ASP A 58 6.43 -7.74 -3.39
CA ASP A 58 6.68 -8.72 -4.44
C ASP A 58 5.85 -8.38 -5.68
N GLU A 59 6.31 -8.83 -6.84
CA GLU A 59 5.59 -8.74 -8.10
C GLU A 59 6.00 -9.92 -9.00
N ARG A 60 5.08 -10.39 -9.84
CA ARG A 60 5.36 -11.39 -10.85
C ARG A 60 6.02 -10.70 -12.05
N ALA A 61 7.09 -11.29 -12.58
CA ALA A 61 7.76 -10.81 -13.80
C ALA A 61 6.93 -11.11 -15.06
N VAL A 62 5.79 -10.43 -15.17
CA VAL A 62 4.82 -10.50 -16.28
C VAL A 62 4.38 -9.07 -16.65
N PRO A 63 3.74 -8.85 -17.81
CA PRO A 63 3.15 -7.56 -18.15
C PRO A 63 2.18 -7.04 -17.08
N LEU A 64 2.08 -5.71 -16.92
CA LEU A 64 1.25 -5.08 -15.87
C LEU A 64 -0.26 -5.23 -16.07
N ASP A 65 -0.71 -5.70 -17.23
CA ASP A 65 -2.11 -6.05 -17.53
C ASP A 65 -2.40 -7.55 -17.39
N HIS A 66 -1.40 -8.35 -17.04
CA HIS A 66 -1.54 -9.79 -16.82
C HIS A 66 -2.31 -10.07 -15.52
N GLU A 67 -3.08 -11.17 -15.48
CA GLU A 67 -3.92 -11.53 -14.33
C GLU A 67 -3.12 -11.83 -13.05
N ASP A 68 -1.90 -12.35 -13.21
CA ASP A 68 -0.97 -12.61 -12.10
C ASP A 68 -0.21 -11.37 -11.61
N SER A 69 -0.39 -10.20 -12.22
CA SER A 69 0.27 -8.96 -11.79
C SER A 69 -0.41 -8.38 -10.55
N ASN A 70 0.37 -8.16 -9.49
CA ASN A 70 -0.06 -7.44 -8.31
C ASN A 70 -0.48 -5.99 -8.65
N TYR A 71 0.18 -5.36 -9.64
CA TYR A 71 -0.24 -4.07 -10.17
C TYR A 71 -1.63 -4.13 -10.84
N ALA A 72 -1.90 -5.15 -11.68
CA ALA A 72 -3.22 -5.30 -12.31
C ALA A 72 -4.33 -5.43 -11.25
N LEU A 73 -4.05 -6.21 -10.19
CA LEU A 73 -4.96 -6.35 -9.05
C LEU A 73 -5.14 -5.03 -8.29
N LEU A 74 -4.05 -4.33 -7.94
CA LEU A 74 -4.10 -3.03 -7.28
C LEU A 74 -4.91 -2.02 -8.10
N LYS A 75 -4.68 -1.99 -9.42
CA LYS A 75 -5.35 -1.08 -10.33
C LYS A 75 -6.85 -1.33 -10.38
N SER A 76 -7.25 -2.58 -10.62
CA SER A 76 -8.66 -2.95 -10.72
C SER A 76 -9.40 -2.83 -9.39
N GLU A 77 -8.74 -3.11 -8.26
CA GLU A 77 -9.41 -3.14 -6.96
C GLU A 77 -9.41 -1.81 -6.24
N LEU A 78 -8.39 -0.97 -6.43
CA LEU A 78 -8.23 0.32 -5.77
C LEU A 78 -8.13 1.48 -6.78
N LEU A 79 -7.09 1.52 -7.61
CA LEU A 79 -6.73 2.76 -8.35
C LEU A 79 -7.85 3.26 -9.28
N ASP A 80 -8.49 2.35 -10.03
CA ASP A 80 -9.57 2.69 -10.96
C ASP A 80 -10.86 3.09 -10.23
N LYS A 81 -10.97 2.80 -8.93
CA LYS A 81 -12.13 3.09 -8.09
C LYS A 81 -11.96 4.32 -7.20
N ILE A 82 -10.76 4.92 -7.14
CA ILE A 82 -10.51 6.14 -6.36
C ILE A 82 -11.29 7.31 -6.99
N PRO A 83 -12.17 7.98 -6.24
CA PRO A 83 -12.83 9.19 -6.70
C PRO A 83 -11.82 10.30 -7.01
N ALA A 84 -12.02 11.03 -8.10
CA ALA A 84 -11.06 12.02 -8.61
C ALA A 84 -10.75 13.14 -7.59
N GLU A 85 -11.73 13.48 -6.75
CA GLU A 85 -11.63 14.48 -5.68
C GLU A 85 -10.68 14.08 -4.54
N LEU A 86 -10.42 12.78 -4.35
CA LEU A 86 -9.47 12.28 -3.33
C LEU A 86 -8.03 12.24 -3.85
N GLY A 87 -7.82 12.57 -5.13
CA GLY A 87 -6.52 12.61 -5.79
C GLY A 87 -6.08 11.25 -6.34
N LYS A 88 -4.81 11.16 -6.74
CA LYS A 88 -4.22 9.95 -7.31
C LYS A 88 -2.88 9.61 -6.64
N PRO A 89 -2.67 8.37 -6.20
CA PRO A 89 -1.40 7.96 -5.64
C PRO A 89 -0.31 7.93 -6.71
N THR A 90 0.94 8.13 -6.28
CA THR A 90 2.11 7.78 -7.09
C THR A 90 2.36 6.29 -6.91
N VAL A 91 2.34 5.53 -8.00
CA VAL A 91 2.54 4.07 -7.97
C VAL A 91 3.84 3.73 -8.66
N HIS A 92 4.64 2.88 -8.03
CA HIS A 92 5.97 2.49 -8.50
C HIS A 92 5.98 1.01 -8.92
N PRO A 93 5.54 0.66 -10.14
CA PRO A 93 5.57 -0.72 -10.64
C PRO A 93 6.99 -1.13 -11.05
N ILE A 94 7.17 -2.42 -11.34
CA ILE A 94 8.38 -2.95 -11.99
C ILE A 94 8.55 -2.40 -13.41
N ASP A 95 9.79 -2.39 -13.93
CA ASP A 95 10.06 -2.01 -15.31
C ASP A 95 9.85 -3.20 -16.26
N THR A 96 8.76 -3.17 -17.01
CA THR A 96 8.42 -4.23 -17.97
C THR A 96 9.38 -4.37 -19.14
N ALA A 97 10.37 -3.49 -19.29
CA ALA A 97 11.44 -3.65 -20.28
C ALA A 97 12.39 -4.81 -19.95
N HIS A 98 12.42 -5.28 -18.70
CA HIS A 98 13.36 -6.28 -18.18
C HIS A 98 12.69 -7.57 -17.70
N LEU A 99 11.52 -7.93 -18.25
CA LEU A 99 10.78 -9.13 -17.83
C LEU A 99 11.52 -10.45 -18.09
N ASP A 100 12.47 -10.45 -19.03
CA ASP A 100 13.33 -11.59 -19.36
C ASP A 100 14.59 -11.69 -18.48
N ASP A 101 14.91 -10.65 -17.71
CA ASP A 101 16.03 -10.62 -16.77
C ASP A 101 15.54 -10.25 -15.36
N VAL A 102 15.18 -11.27 -14.58
CA VAL A 102 14.64 -11.10 -13.23
C VAL A 102 15.65 -10.45 -12.27
N GLN A 103 16.95 -10.61 -12.50
CA GLN A 103 17.97 -9.99 -11.67
C GLN A 103 18.04 -8.49 -11.94
N GLU A 104 18.11 -8.08 -13.21
CA GLU A 104 18.07 -6.67 -13.59
C GLU A 104 16.76 -6.01 -13.13
N LEU A 105 15.63 -6.71 -13.24
CA LEU A 105 14.33 -6.24 -12.75
C LEU A 105 14.37 -5.94 -11.24
N ALA A 106 14.98 -6.82 -10.45
CA ALA A 106 15.14 -6.62 -9.01
C ALA A 106 16.09 -5.48 -8.68
N ASP A 107 17.23 -5.39 -9.39
CA ASP A 107 18.24 -4.34 -9.19
C ASP A 107 17.67 -2.95 -9.52
N GLN A 108 16.88 -2.82 -10.60
CA GLN A 108 16.18 -1.58 -10.95
C GLN A 108 15.15 -1.19 -9.88
N TYR A 109 14.42 -2.17 -9.34
CA TYR A 109 13.45 -1.90 -8.28
C TYR A 109 14.13 -1.46 -6.97
N GLU A 110 15.27 -2.06 -6.62
CA GLU A 110 16.09 -1.61 -5.49
C GLU A 110 16.57 -0.16 -5.69
N GLN A 111 17.08 0.18 -6.87
CA GLN A 111 17.51 1.55 -7.18
C GLN A 111 16.36 2.54 -7.10
N LEU A 112 15.15 2.16 -7.53
CA LEU A 112 13.94 2.95 -7.37
C LEU A 112 13.67 3.23 -5.90
N LEU A 113 13.71 2.21 -5.03
CA LEU A 113 13.53 2.37 -3.59
C LEU A 113 14.59 3.31 -3.01
N VAL A 114 15.87 3.07 -3.31
CA VAL A 114 16.96 3.94 -2.85
C VAL A 114 16.71 5.39 -3.26
N ARG A 115 16.32 5.66 -4.51
CA ARG A 115 16.05 7.03 -4.98
C ARG A 115 14.88 7.67 -4.23
N SER A 116 13.80 6.93 -4.02
CA SER A 116 12.60 7.45 -3.34
C SER A 116 12.87 7.79 -1.87
N PHE A 117 13.72 7.02 -1.19
CA PHE A 117 14.01 7.21 0.23
C PHE A 117 15.28 8.04 0.53
N ALA A 118 16.24 8.15 -0.40
CA ALA A 118 17.52 8.85 -0.18
C ALA A 118 17.39 10.38 -0.08
N SER A 119 16.28 10.96 -0.51
CA SER A 119 16.04 12.42 -0.41
C SER A 119 15.82 12.92 1.02
N ARG A 120 15.66 12.02 2.00
CA ARG A 120 15.45 12.34 3.41
C ARG A 120 16.73 12.08 4.18
N ASP A 121 17.56 13.12 4.29
CA ASP A 121 18.86 13.13 4.96
C ASP A 121 18.88 12.23 6.21
N SER A 122 19.81 11.25 6.22
CA SER A 122 20.25 10.39 7.34
C SER A 122 19.62 9.00 7.56
N VAL A 123 18.59 8.56 6.82
CA VAL A 123 18.02 7.23 7.08
C VAL A 123 18.69 6.14 6.23
N LYS A 124 19.41 5.23 6.89
CA LYS A 124 20.13 4.09 6.25
C LYS A 124 19.22 3.00 5.67
N LEU A 125 17.92 3.04 5.96
CA LEU A 125 16.94 2.02 5.57
C LEU A 125 15.59 2.70 5.23
N PRO A 126 14.86 2.22 4.21
CA PRO A 126 13.53 2.75 3.90
C PRO A 126 12.57 2.51 5.07
N ILE A 127 11.79 3.53 5.45
CA ILE A 127 10.74 3.42 6.45
C ILE A 127 9.40 3.58 5.74
N PHE A 128 8.59 2.53 5.78
CA PHE A 128 7.23 2.51 5.25
C PHE A 128 6.23 2.78 6.38
N ASP A 129 5.21 3.59 6.11
CA ASP A 129 4.11 3.83 7.05
C ASP A 129 3.23 2.56 7.23
N LEU A 130 3.13 1.76 6.17
CA LEU A 130 2.33 0.54 6.13
C LEU A 130 2.98 -0.49 5.20
N LEU A 131 3.11 -1.72 5.67
CA LEU A 131 3.48 -2.88 4.87
C LEU A 131 2.32 -3.89 4.89
N LEU A 132 1.87 -4.27 3.70
CA LEU A 132 0.79 -5.22 3.51
C LEU A 132 1.37 -6.50 2.92
N PHE A 133 1.19 -7.61 3.63
CA PHE A 133 1.62 -8.93 3.19
C PHE A 133 0.42 -9.86 3.12
N GLY A 134 0.32 -10.61 2.02
CA GLY A 134 -0.59 -11.74 1.95
C GLY A 134 -0.06 -12.88 2.83
N MET A 135 -0.93 -13.46 3.65
CA MET A 135 -0.66 -14.73 4.31
C MET A 135 -1.31 -15.85 3.50
N TRP A 136 -0.52 -16.82 3.07
CA TRP A 136 -1.03 -18.09 2.54
C TRP A 136 -1.42 -18.98 3.73
N ALA A 137 -2.59 -19.62 3.64
CA ALA A 137 -3.04 -20.62 4.61
C ALA A 137 -2.50 -22.02 4.25
#